data_AF-A0A2W5YZ37-F1
#
_entry.id   AF-A0A2W5YZ37-F1
#
_cell.length_a   1.000
_cell.length_b   1.000
_cell.length_c   1.000
_cell.angle_alpha   90.00
_cell.angle_beta   90.00
_cell.angle_gamma   90.00
#
_symmetry.space_group_name_H-M   'P 1'
#
loop_
_entity.id
_entity.type
_entity.pdbx_description
1 polymer ?
#
loop_
_entity_poly.entity_id
_entity_poly.type
_entity_poly.pdbx_seq_one_letter_code
_entity_poly.pdbx_strand_id
1 'polypeptide(L)'
;MRVQTGDNVGIAGFIIRGGVPKKVIIRGLGPSLQSSGISDYLFNPTLALHKPNGDVVYNQDWKDTQEAAVTATGIPPQYDVESAIVDTLDPGSYTVILRGLNDGVGLGLIEVYDLDTASAELANISTRAFCGMDSDIVIAGFMLGGKGGGIDRVIVRGLGPSLGVSNALADPTLELRNSSGALLVANDDWQDDPDQAAELTGAGLAPTNNLESAIAATLPPGSYTALLKGVKRKDVGVALVEVYDLGAPPPSGINGIVYQVQAGSTNAIEKQHVHFDQLTFTGTFRIRVYKPSAINNSYIGARAALQGETDPISFTASAAEIVAAIEAVPKSYYAYGQFGNLELNAGDFRYFASQGAINRDPKVIMDSGAATAGFRIEFGSLVGSPPRYNTWVSGMPLITISVP
;
A
#
# COMPACT_ATOMS: atom_id res chain seq x y z
N MET A 1 -9.02 -13.16 20.33
CA MET A 1 -9.81 -11.90 20.45
C MET A 1 -11.00 -12.12 21.37
N ARG A 2 -11.53 -11.06 22.01
CA ARG A 2 -12.75 -11.14 22.81
C ARG A 2 -13.98 -11.19 21.89
N VAL A 3 -14.81 -12.21 22.05
CA VAL A 3 -16.10 -12.36 21.37
C VAL A 3 -17.22 -12.05 22.35
N GLN A 4 -18.11 -11.14 21.98
CA GLN A 4 -19.30 -10.75 22.73
C GLN A 4 -20.55 -10.92 21.87
N THR A 5 -21.69 -10.44 22.37
CA THR A 5 -23.00 -10.51 21.70
C THR A 5 -23.24 -9.32 20.78
N GLY A 6 -24.34 -9.36 20.01
CA GLY A 6 -24.77 -8.25 19.16
C GLY A 6 -23.74 -7.89 18.08
N ASP A 7 -23.31 -6.63 18.08
CA ASP A 7 -22.34 -6.07 17.13
C ASP A 7 -20.87 -6.30 17.55
N ASN A 8 -20.62 -6.74 18.79
CA ASN A 8 -19.28 -6.96 19.34
C ASN A 8 -18.79 -8.41 19.16
N VAL A 9 -19.24 -9.06 18.10
CA VAL A 9 -18.75 -10.38 17.72
C VAL A 9 -17.36 -10.32 17.14
N GLY A 10 -16.67 -11.46 17.15
CA GLY A 10 -15.37 -11.57 16.50
C GLY A 10 -15.55 -11.62 14.99
N ILE A 11 -14.87 -10.74 14.26
CA ILE A 11 -14.95 -10.72 12.80
C ILE A 11 -13.55 -10.78 12.24
N ALA A 12 -13.31 -11.73 11.35
CA ALA A 12 -12.13 -11.74 10.52
C ALA A 12 -12.50 -11.42 9.07
N GLY A 13 -11.61 -10.77 8.34
CA GLY A 13 -11.72 -10.59 6.90
C GLY A 13 -10.47 -11.10 6.21
N PHE A 14 -10.60 -11.54 4.97
CA PHE A 14 -9.43 -11.83 4.14
C PHE A 14 -9.76 -11.58 2.66
N ILE A 15 -8.70 -11.31 1.89
CA ILE A 15 -8.80 -11.09 0.45
C ILE A 15 -8.00 -12.16 -0.27
N ILE A 16 -8.65 -12.87 -1.20
CA ILE A 16 -7.97 -13.75 -2.15
C ILE A 16 -7.71 -12.94 -3.42
N ARG A 17 -6.44 -12.84 -3.82
CA ARG A 17 -6.02 -12.26 -5.11
C ARG A 17 -5.50 -13.35 -6.05
N GLY A 18 -5.46 -13.03 -7.35
CA GLY A 18 -5.03 -13.95 -8.40
C GLY A 18 -6.16 -14.24 -9.39
N GLY A 19 -5.90 -15.15 -10.33
CA GLY A 19 -6.86 -15.53 -11.38
C GLY A 19 -7.51 -16.90 -11.18
N VAL A 20 -7.28 -17.56 -10.05
CA VAL A 20 -7.74 -18.94 -9.78
C VAL A 20 -8.40 -19.02 -8.40
N PRO A 21 -9.40 -19.92 -8.22
CA PRO A 21 -9.95 -20.20 -6.91
C PRO A 21 -8.88 -20.78 -5.98
N LYS A 22 -9.04 -20.53 -4.67
CA LYS A 22 -8.15 -21.03 -3.62
C LYS A 22 -8.91 -21.89 -2.63
N LYS A 23 -8.37 -23.08 -2.34
CA LYS A 23 -8.91 -23.96 -1.30
C LYS A 23 -8.38 -23.53 0.06
N VAL A 24 -9.28 -23.28 0.99
CA VAL A 24 -8.94 -22.84 2.35
C VAL A 24 -9.62 -23.71 3.40
N ILE A 25 -9.08 -23.70 4.62
CA ILE A 25 -9.82 -24.03 5.84
C ILE A 25 -9.89 -22.80 6.73
N ILE A 26 -11.08 -22.55 7.26
CA ILE A 26 -11.36 -21.53 8.26
C ILE A 26 -11.75 -22.25 9.54
N ARG A 27 -11.09 -21.95 10.67
CA ARG A 27 -11.36 -22.57 11.98
C ARG A 27 -11.80 -21.53 12.99
N GLY A 28 -12.84 -21.85 13.76
CA GLY A 28 -13.32 -21.08 14.90
C GLY A 28 -13.04 -21.86 16.17
N LEU A 29 -12.00 -21.44 16.89
CA LEU A 29 -11.48 -22.16 18.06
C LEU A 29 -11.83 -21.45 19.36
N GLY A 30 -12.09 -22.27 20.38
CA GLY A 30 -12.50 -21.85 21.71
C GLY A 30 -11.88 -22.77 22.75
N PRO A 31 -12.46 -23.96 23.01
CA PRO A 31 -11.87 -24.96 23.91
C PRO A 31 -10.41 -25.33 23.61
N SER A 32 -9.97 -25.30 22.35
CA SER A 32 -8.56 -25.51 21.98
C SER A 32 -7.60 -24.50 22.64
N LEU A 33 -8.07 -23.31 23.02
CA LEU A 33 -7.23 -22.28 23.65
C LEU A 33 -6.77 -22.68 25.06
N GLN A 34 -7.38 -23.69 25.69
CA GLN A 34 -6.95 -24.22 26.98
C GLN A 34 -5.49 -24.71 26.96
N SER A 35 -5.02 -25.25 25.83
CA SER A 35 -3.62 -25.71 25.70
C SER A 35 -2.62 -24.56 25.81
N SER A 36 -3.07 -23.33 25.58
CA SER A 36 -2.29 -22.09 25.71
C SER A 36 -2.50 -21.40 27.05
N GLY A 37 -3.12 -22.07 28.04
CA GLY A 37 -3.38 -21.53 29.37
C GLY A 37 -4.55 -20.54 29.44
N ILE A 38 -5.36 -20.44 28.39
CA ILE A 38 -6.53 -19.55 28.35
C ILE A 38 -7.72 -20.31 28.93
N SER A 39 -8.27 -19.81 30.05
CA SER A 39 -9.42 -20.41 30.73
C SER A 39 -10.77 -19.75 30.38
N ASP A 40 -10.76 -18.48 30.00
CA ASP A 40 -11.96 -17.71 29.61
C ASP A 40 -12.19 -17.77 28.09
N TYR A 41 -12.19 -18.97 27.53
CA TYR A 41 -12.40 -19.21 26.11
C TYR A 41 -13.89 -19.27 25.75
N LEU A 42 -14.20 -18.99 24.48
CA LEU A 42 -15.53 -19.10 23.92
C LEU A 42 -15.94 -20.59 23.88
N PHE A 43 -16.91 -21.00 24.68
CA PHE A 43 -17.18 -22.43 24.92
C PHE A 43 -17.67 -23.20 23.67
N ASN A 44 -18.56 -22.60 22.88
CA ASN A 44 -19.14 -23.21 21.68
C ASN A 44 -19.07 -22.19 20.52
N PRO A 45 -17.92 -22.10 19.82
CA PRO A 45 -17.71 -21.16 18.73
C PRO A 45 -18.41 -21.61 17.43
N THR A 46 -19.12 -20.69 16.79
CA THR A 46 -19.79 -20.88 15.50
C THR A 46 -19.22 -19.93 14.45
N LEU A 47 -19.09 -20.40 13.21
CA LEU A 47 -18.59 -19.66 12.06
C LEU A 47 -19.70 -19.36 11.06
N ALA A 48 -19.71 -18.13 10.55
CA ALA A 48 -20.42 -17.76 9.34
C ALA A 48 -19.45 -17.10 8.35
N LEU A 49 -19.18 -17.76 7.23
CA LEU A 49 -18.40 -17.23 6.11
C LEU A 49 -19.35 -16.54 5.13
N HIS A 50 -19.22 -15.22 4.99
CA HIS A 50 -19.91 -14.39 4.01
C HIS A 50 -19.05 -14.24 2.76
N LYS A 51 -19.60 -14.59 1.61
CA LYS A 51 -18.97 -14.50 0.29
C LYS A 51 -19.37 -13.20 -0.43
N PRO A 52 -18.57 -12.73 -1.41
CA PRO A 52 -18.89 -11.52 -2.18
C PRO A 52 -20.26 -11.53 -2.87
N ASN A 53 -20.74 -12.71 -3.25
CA ASN A 53 -22.02 -12.89 -3.93
C ASN A 53 -23.23 -12.87 -2.97
N GLY A 54 -23.01 -12.70 -1.66
CA GLY A 54 -24.05 -12.70 -0.63
C GLY A 54 -24.31 -14.08 0.00
N ASP A 55 -23.67 -15.14 -0.49
CA ASP A 55 -23.81 -16.47 0.11
C ASP A 55 -23.20 -16.52 1.50
N VAL A 56 -23.80 -17.33 2.37
CA VAL A 56 -23.29 -17.60 3.72
C VAL A 56 -23.11 -19.09 3.92
N VAL A 57 -21.89 -19.49 4.31
CA VAL A 57 -21.59 -20.85 4.76
C VAL A 57 -21.49 -20.83 6.27
N TYR A 58 -22.32 -21.63 6.94
CA TYR A 58 -22.40 -21.71 8.39
C TYR A 58 -21.90 -23.06 8.90
N ASN A 59 -21.17 -23.07 10.02
CA ASN A 59 -20.81 -24.27 10.75
C ASN A 59 -20.72 -23.96 12.26
N GLN A 60 -21.20 -24.89 13.09
CA GLN A 60 -21.14 -24.80 14.56
C GLN A 60 -20.31 -25.91 15.17
N ASP A 61 -20.42 -27.13 14.65
CA ASP A 61 -19.57 -28.27 15.03
C ASP A 61 -18.85 -28.78 13.77
N TRP A 62 -17.53 -28.90 13.82
CA TRP A 62 -16.71 -29.15 12.63
C TRP A 62 -16.99 -30.50 11.98
N LYS A 63 -17.56 -31.44 12.75
CA LYS A 63 -17.96 -32.76 12.26
C LYS A 63 -19.34 -32.79 11.59
N ASP A 64 -20.16 -31.75 11.73
CA ASP A 64 -21.55 -31.80 11.27
C ASP A 64 -21.68 -32.04 9.76
N THR A 65 -21.01 -31.21 8.96
CA THR A 65 -21.23 -31.16 7.51
C THR A 65 -19.98 -31.52 6.70
N GLN A 66 -18.80 -31.44 7.31
CA GLN A 66 -17.52 -31.50 6.58
C GLN A 66 -16.45 -32.37 7.27
N GLU A 67 -16.81 -33.28 8.18
CA GLU A 67 -15.85 -34.10 8.96
C GLU A 67 -14.73 -34.69 8.09
N ALA A 68 -15.08 -35.33 6.98
CA ALA A 68 -14.09 -35.96 6.10
C ALA A 68 -13.15 -34.93 5.45
N ALA A 69 -13.69 -33.80 4.98
CA ALA A 69 -12.91 -32.75 4.34
C ALA A 69 -11.99 -32.03 5.33
N VAL A 70 -12.49 -31.71 6.52
CA VAL A 70 -11.73 -31.10 7.62
C VAL A 70 -10.63 -32.05 8.10
N THR A 71 -10.94 -33.33 8.29
CA THR A 71 -9.96 -34.36 8.67
C THR A 71 -8.84 -34.48 7.62
N ALA A 72 -9.20 -34.44 6.33
CA ALA A 72 -8.23 -34.53 5.23
C ALA A 72 -7.26 -33.35 5.15
N THR A 73 -7.53 -32.23 5.83
CA THR A 73 -6.58 -31.10 5.92
C THR A 73 -5.38 -31.40 6.81
N GLY A 74 -5.46 -32.42 7.68
CA GLY A 74 -4.44 -32.72 8.69
C GLY A 74 -4.42 -31.76 9.88
N ILE A 75 -5.30 -30.75 9.90
CA ILE A 75 -5.43 -29.76 10.99
C ILE A 75 -6.89 -29.59 11.46
N PRO A 76 -7.63 -30.66 11.79
CA PRO A 76 -8.97 -30.53 12.36
C PRO A 76 -8.93 -29.77 13.71
N PRO A 77 -10.01 -29.08 14.11
CA PRO A 77 -10.17 -28.64 15.49
C PRO A 77 -10.06 -29.81 16.48
N GLN A 78 -9.56 -29.55 17.69
CA GLN A 78 -9.33 -30.60 18.68
C GLN A 78 -10.63 -31.05 19.36
N TYR A 79 -11.59 -30.13 19.49
CA TYR A 79 -12.85 -30.39 20.19
C TYR A 79 -14.02 -30.36 19.21
N ASP A 80 -14.93 -31.32 19.33
CA ASP A 80 -16.07 -31.48 18.41
C ASP A 80 -16.99 -30.26 18.37
N VAL A 81 -17.07 -29.52 19.49
CA VAL A 81 -17.86 -28.28 19.64
C VAL A 81 -17.24 -27.04 18.98
N GLU A 82 -16.09 -27.19 18.32
CA GLU A 82 -15.45 -26.12 17.56
C GLU A 82 -15.91 -26.16 16.10
N SER A 83 -15.90 -25.01 15.44
CA SER A 83 -16.39 -24.89 14.07
C SER A 83 -15.25 -24.88 13.05
N ALA A 84 -15.50 -25.46 11.88
CA ALA A 84 -14.60 -25.38 10.74
C ALA A 84 -15.35 -25.36 9.40
N ILE A 85 -14.80 -24.62 8.44
CA ILE A 85 -15.30 -24.54 7.06
C ILE A 85 -14.12 -24.77 6.13
N VAL A 86 -14.17 -25.83 5.33
CA VAL A 86 -13.33 -26.06 4.15
C VAL A 86 -14.12 -25.63 2.92
N ASP A 87 -13.55 -24.74 2.12
CA ASP A 87 -14.20 -24.25 0.91
C ASP A 87 -13.17 -23.91 -0.19
N THR A 88 -13.60 -23.90 -1.44
CA THR A 88 -12.81 -23.41 -2.58
C THR A 88 -13.40 -22.09 -3.04
N LEU A 89 -12.65 -21.02 -2.84
CA LEU A 89 -13.13 -19.66 -2.91
C LEU A 89 -12.52 -18.93 -4.10
N ASP A 90 -13.35 -18.30 -4.92
CA ASP A 90 -12.89 -17.44 -6.01
C ASP A 90 -12.13 -16.21 -5.48
N PRO A 91 -11.31 -15.54 -6.31
CA PRO A 91 -10.73 -14.25 -5.94
C PRO A 91 -11.80 -13.24 -5.51
N GLY A 92 -11.58 -12.58 -4.37
CA GLY A 92 -12.57 -11.70 -3.75
C GLY A 92 -12.32 -11.42 -2.28
N SER A 93 -13.22 -10.64 -1.69
CA SER A 93 -13.18 -10.25 -0.27
C SER A 93 -14.20 -11.07 0.54
N TYR A 94 -13.72 -11.70 1.60
CA TYR A 94 -14.53 -12.58 2.45
C TYR A 94 -14.58 -12.05 3.87
N THR A 95 -15.72 -12.25 4.53
CA THR A 95 -15.91 -11.91 5.94
C THR A 95 -16.31 -13.16 6.71
N VAL A 96 -15.65 -13.40 7.83
CA VAL A 96 -15.91 -14.50 8.74
C VAL A 96 -16.40 -13.93 10.05
N ILE A 97 -17.56 -14.39 10.51
CA ILE A 97 -18.12 -14.02 11.81
C ILE A 97 -17.97 -15.20 12.75
N LEU A 98 -17.32 -14.97 13.90
CA LEU A 98 -17.22 -15.90 15.02
C LEU A 98 -18.16 -15.46 16.14
N ARG A 99 -19.10 -16.34 16.50
CA ARG A 99 -20.10 -16.12 17.57
C ARG A 99 -20.09 -17.28 18.55
N GLY A 100 -20.39 -17.01 19.82
CA GLY A 100 -20.78 -18.09 20.73
C GLY A 100 -22.21 -18.52 20.46
N LEU A 101 -22.44 -19.83 20.39
CA LEU A 101 -23.80 -20.39 20.33
C LEU A 101 -24.63 -19.90 21.54
N ASN A 102 -25.89 -19.55 21.31
CA ASN A 102 -26.81 -19.02 22.35
C ASN A 102 -26.24 -17.82 23.12
N ASP A 103 -25.66 -16.85 22.40
CA ASP A 103 -25.08 -15.63 22.97
C ASP A 103 -23.91 -15.89 23.95
N GLY A 104 -23.19 -17.00 23.76
CA GLY A 104 -21.95 -17.28 24.46
C GLY A 104 -20.89 -16.20 24.22
N VAL A 105 -20.13 -15.87 25.26
CA VAL A 105 -19.03 -14.90 25.23
C VAL A 105 -17.75 -15.55 25.71
N GLY A 106 -16.60 -14.99 25.31
CA GLY A 106 -15.28 -15.50 25.71
C GLY A 106 -14.20 -15.14 24.70
N LEU A 107 -12.99 -15.64 24.93
CA LEU A 107 -11.89 -15.51 23.97
C LEU A 107 -12.04 -16.55 22.86
N GLY A 108 -12.07 -16.09 21.62
CA GLY A 108 -12.09 -16.92 20.42
C GLY A 108 -10.90 -16.66 19.52
N LEU A 109 -10.60 -17.64 18.67
CA LEU A 109 -9.57 -17.56 17.64
C LEU A 109 -10.18 -17.94 16.29
N ILE A 110 -9.97 -17.08 15.28
CA ILE A 110 -10.23 -17.41 13.89
C ILE A 110 -8.90 -17.66 13.22
N GLU A 111 -8.77 -18.75 12.49
CA GLU A 111 -7.63 -19.03 11.63
C GLU A 111 -8.11 -19.28 10.21
N VAL A 112 -7.33 -18.81 9.23
CA VAL A 112 -7.53 -19.10 7.82
C VAL A 112 -6.23 -19.68 7.29
N TYR A 113 -6.29 -20.91 6.78
CA TYR A 113 -5.15 -21.56 6.15
C TYR A 113 -5.43 -21.77 4.67
N ASP A 114 -4.47 -21.37 3.86
CA ASP A 114 -4.36 -21.80 2.48
C ASP A 114 -4.00 -23.30 2.44
N LEU A 115 -4.79 -24.11 1.75
CA LEU A 115 -4.62 -25.55 1.63
C LEU A 115 -4.04 -25.97 0.27
N ASP A 116 -3.83 -25.04 -0.66
CA ASP A 116 -3.30 -25.35 -1.97
C ASP A 116 -1.97 -24.65 -2.26
N THR A 117 -1.31 -25.10 -3.32
CA THR A 117 -0.09 -24.47 -3.85
C THR A 117 -0.40 -23.59 -5.05
N ALA A 118 -1.67 -23.24 -5.27
CA ALA A 118 -2.08 -22.44 -6.41
C ALA A 118 -1.49 -21.03 -6.30
N SER A 119 -1.34 -20.34 -7.43
CA SER A 119 -0.70 -19.02 -7.48
C SER A 119 -1.54 -17.89 -6.90
N ALA A 120 -2.78 -18.15 -6.50
CA ALA A 120 -3.55 -17.17 -5.73
C ALA A 120 -2.92 -17.01 -4.34
N GLU A 121 -3.13 -15.85 -3.70
CA GLU A 121 -2.51 -15.51 -2.42
C GLU A 121 -3.51 -14.82 -1.50
N LEU A 122 -3.32 -14.99 -0.18
CA LEU A 122 -4.04 -14.20 0.83
C LEU A 122 -3.39 -12.82 0.93
N ALA A 123 -3.93 -11.86 0.19
CA ALA A 123 -3.35 -10.52 0.09
C ALA A 123 -3.65 -9.63 1.30
N ASN A 124 -4.61 -10.04 2.12
CA ASN A 124 -4.96 -9.35 3.36
C ASN A 124 -5.55 -10.33 4.37
N ILE A 125 -5.24 -10.10 5.65
CA ILE A 125 -6.01 -10.60 6.78
C ILE A 125 -6.41 -9.42 7.67
N SER A 126 -7.61 -9.48 8.24
CA SER A 126 -8.09 -8.45 9.15
C SER A 126 -8.89 -9.04 10.30
N THR A 127 -8.89 -8.34 11.43
CA THR A 127 -9.64 -8.71 12.63
C THR A 127 -10.34 -7.47 13.19
N ARG A 128 -11.67 -7.48 13.23
CA ARG A 128 -12.48 -6.51 13.99
C ARG A 128 -13.00 -7.17 15.25
N ALA A 129 -12.72 -6.56 16.40
CA ALA A 129 -13.23 -7.03 17.68
C ALA A 129 -13.28 -5.89 18.70
N PHE A 130 -13.88 -6.15 19.86
CA PHE A 130 -13.79 -5.26 21.00
C PHE A 130 -12.38 -5.27 21.59
N CYS A 131 -11.75 -4.11 21.66
CA CYS A 131 -10.53 -3.85 22.40
C CYS A 131 -10.89 -3.34 23.81
N GLY A 132 -10.59 -4.13 24.81
CA GLY A 132 -10.71 -3.83 26.23
C GLY A 132 -9.40 -3.36 26.86
N MET A 133 -9.31 -3.55 28.18
CA MET A 133 -8.15 -3.17 28.99
C MET A 133 -7.12 -4.31 29.05
N ASP A 134 -5.90 -3.98 29.45
CA ASP A 134 -4.84 -4.93 29.77
C ASP A 134 -4.57 -5.92 28.62
N SER A 135 -4.91 -7.20 28.76
CA SER A 135 -4.68 -8.23 27.73
C SER A 135 -5.83 -8.39 26.74
N ASP A 136 -6.95 -7.69 26.92
CA ASP A 136 -8.11 -7.77 26.03
C ASP A 136 -7.91 -6.89 24.79
N ILE A 137 -6.91 -7.22 23.99
CA ILE A 137 -6.52 -6.44 22.80
C ILE A 137 -6.95 -7.14 21.51
N VAL A 138 -6.95 -6.41 20.39
CA VAL A 138 -7.18 -7.00 19.07
C VAL A 138 -5.85 -7.48 18.49
N ILE A 139 -5.83 -8.70 17.97
CA ILE A 139 -4.62 -9.36 17.49
C ILE A 139 -4.84 -9.87 16.07
N ALA A 140 -3.88 -9.59 15.19
CA ALA A 140 -3.73 -10.28 13.91
C ALA A 140 -2.38 -11.02 13.90
N GLY A 141 -2.44 -12.34 13.92
CA GLY A 141 -1.29 -13.20 13.64
C GLY A 141 -1.23 -13.51 12.15
N PHE A 142 -0.05 -13.45 11.55
CA PHE A 142 0.15 -13.78 10.15
C PHE A 142 1.48 -14.48 9.93
N MET A 143 1.56 -15.25 8.83
CA MET A 143 2.76 -15.95 8.42
C MET A 143 3.10 -15.54 6.98
N LEU A 144 4.33 -15.09 6.77
CA LEU A 144 4.86 -14.80 5.44
C LEU A 144 5.62 -16.01 4.93
N GLY A 145 5.19 -16.51 3.77
CA GLY A 145 5.70 -17.72 3.13
C GLY A 145 6.14 -17.43 1.70
N GLY A 146 7.09 -16.52 1.49
CA GLY A 146 7.55 -16.17 0.15
C GLY A 146 8.11 -17.39 -0.60
N LYS A 147 7.56 -17.69 -1.78
CA LYS A 147 8.18 -18.61 -2.76
C LYS A 147 9.61 -18.11 -3.05
N GLY A 148 10.61 -18.84 -2.57
CA GLY A 148 12.02 -18.51 -2.77
C GLY A 148 12.73 -17.80 -1.62
N GLY A 149 12.11 -17.67 -0.43
CA GLY A 149 12.78 -17.16 0.77
C GLY A 149 13.06 -15.66 0.78
N GLY A 150 12.37 -14.90 -0.07
CA GLY A 150 12.46 -13.45 -0.15
C GLY A 150 11.76 -12.74 1.01
N ILE A 151 12.21 -11.51 1.29
CA ILE A 151 11.53 -10.55 2.15
C ILE A 151 10.26 -10.02 1.45
N ASP A 152 9.20 -9.70 2.19
CA ASP A 152 7.98 -9.08 1.68
C ASP A 152 7.72 -7.74 2.36
N ARG A 153 7.07 -6.83 1.65
CA ARG A 153 6.58 -5.56 2.20
C ARG A 153 5.18 -5.75 2.74
N VAL A 154 4.97 -5.26 3.96
CA VAL A 154 3.72 -5.37 4.69
C VAL A 154 3.29 -4.00 5.16
N ILE A 155 1.99 -3.73 5.02
CA ILE A 155 1.34 -2.61 5.70
C ILE A 155 0.37 -3.16 6.75
N VAL A 156 0.56 -2.74 7.99
CA VAL A 156 -0.36 -3.02 9.10
C VAL A 156 -1.13 -1.75 9.43
N ARG A 157 -2.45 -1.84 9.59
CA ARG A 157 -3.31 -0.70 9.98
C ARG A 157 -4.09 -1.00 11.24
N GLY A 158 -4.14 -0.02 12.13
CA GLY A 158 -4.91 -0.03 13.37
C GLY A 158 -5.98 1.04 13.29
N LEU A 159 -7.21 0.64 12.98
CA LEU A 159 -8.33 1.54 12.73
C LEU A 159 -9.32 1.53 13.90
N GLY A 160 -9.86 2.71 14.18
CA GLY A 160 -10.82 2.93 15.25
C GLY A 160 -11.82 4.01 14.81
N PRO A 161 -11.48 5.30 14.90
CA PRO A 161 -12.39 6.38 14.58
C PRO A 161 -12.97 6.34 13.15
N SER A 162 -12.22 5.83 12.16
CA SER A 162 -12.69 5.76 10.77
C SER A 162 -13.70 4.63 10.49
N LEU A 163 -13.90 3.70 11.42
CA LEU A 163 -14.75 2.52 11.20
C LEU A 163 -16.24 2.84 11.05
N GLY A 164 -16.69 4.01 11.51
CA GLY A 164 -18.10 4.42 11.43
C GLY A 164 -19.04 3.56 12.28
N VAL A 165 -18.52 2.80 13.25
CA VAL A 165 -19.28 1.98 14.19
C VAL A 165 -19.50 2.69 15.52
N SER A 166 -20.55 2.31 16.25
CA SER A 166 -20.76 2.79 17.61
C SER A 166 -19.64 2.30 18.54
N ASN A 167 -19.20 3.17 19.46
CA ASN A 167 -18.17 2.84 20.45
C ASN A 167 -16.86 2.34 19.83
N ALA A 168 -16.45 2.95 18.71
CA ALA A 168 -15.13 2.70 18.13
C ALA A 168 -14.01 3.11 19.12
N LEU A 169 -12.90 2.36 19.10
CA LEU A 169 -11.70 2.71 19.86
C LEU A 169 -11.22 4.09 19.40
N ALA A 170 -11.14 5.05 20.33
CA ALA A 170 -10.93 6.45 19.98
C ALA A 170 -9.51 6.77 19.49
N ASP A 171 -8.53 5.98 19.95
CA ASP A 171 -7.11 6.29 19.83
C ASP A 171 -6.29 4.97 19.78
N PRO A 172 -6.31 4.26 18.62
CA PRO A 172 -5.65 2.98 18.42
C PRO A 172 -4.13 3.08 18.20
N THR A 173 -3.35 2.30 18.97
CA THR A 173 -1.90 2.13 18.79
C THR A 173 -1.55 0.69 18.35
N LEU A 174 -0.49 0.56 17.54
CA LEU A 174 0.01 -0.71 17.01
C LEU A 174 1.38 -1.09 17.57
N GLU A 175 1.56 -2.39 17.82
CA GLU A 175 2.87 -3.02 17.96
C GLU A 175 2.99 -4.21 16.99
N LEU A 176 4.08 -4.28 16.25
CA LEU A 176 4.45 -5.43 15.43
C LEU A 176 5.56 -6.23 16.12
N ARG A 177 5.34 -7.53 16.31
CA ARG A 177 6.27 -8.44 16.99
C ARG A 177 6.66 -9.62 16.12
N ASN A 178 7.89 -10.12 16.31
CA ASN A 178 8.37 -11.33 15.65
C ASN A 178 7.95 -12.62 16.42
N SER A 179 8.37 -13.77 15.91
CA SER A 179 8.07 -15.09 16.49
C SER A 179 8.60 -15.33 17.91
N SER A 180 9.65 -14.61 18.34
CA SER A 180 10.13 -14.66 19.73
C SER A 180 9.38 -13.69 20.65
N GLY A 181 8.39 -12.97 20.14
CA GLY A 181 7.66 -11.93 20.87
C GLY A 181 8.43 -10.61 21.00
N ALA A 182 9.57 -10.45 20.32
CA ALA A 182 10.33 -9.20 20.36
C ALA A 182 9.61 -8.12 19.55
N LEU A 183 9.58 -6.90 20.09
CA LEU A 183 9.04 -5.73 19.40
C LEU A 183 9.94 -5.38 18.21
N LEU A 184 9.33 -5.26 17.03
CA LEU A 184 9.98 -4.81 15.81
C LEU A 184 9.72 -3.32 15.57
N VAL A 185 8.44 -2.94 15.59
CA VAL A 185 7.97 -1.58 15.29
C VAL A 185 6.75 -1.29 16.17
N ALA A 186 6.59 -0.05 16.60
CA ALA A 186 5.36 0.45 17.20
C ALA A 186 4.98 1.79 16.55
N ASN A 187 3.69 2.08 16.46
CA ASN A 187 3.17 3.33 15.92
C ASN A 187 1.87 3.71 16.62
N ASP A 188 1.72 4.99 16.95
CA ASP A 188 0.53 5.56 17.59
C ASP A 188 -0.29 6.33 16.56
N ASP A 189 0.30 7.36 15.96
CA ASP A 189 -0.30 8.09 14.84
C ASP A 189 0.45 7.78 13.55
N TRP A 190 -0.26 7.42 12.48
CA TRP A 190 0.35 7.04 11.21
C TRP A 190 1.18 8.16 10.55
N GLN A 191 0.97 9.40 10.99
CA GLN A 191 1.70 10.58 10.52
C GLN A 191 2.93 10.93 11.35
N ASP A 192 3.20 10.23 12.46
CA ASP A 192 4.34 10.50 13.35
C ASP A 192 5.69 10.34 12.64
N ASP A 193 5.75 9.43 11.68
CA ASP A 193 6.91 9.18 10.82
C ASP A 193 6.58 9.62 9.38
N PRO A 194 7.14 10.75 8.90
CA PRO A 194 6.87 11.25 7.55
C PRO A 194 7.25 10.28 6.42
N ASP A 195 8.26 9.42 6.63
CA ASP A 195 8.69 8.46 5.62
C ASP A 195 7.67 7.30 5.53
N GLN A 196 7.24 6.75 6.67
CA GLN A 196 6.14 5.78 6.68
C GLN A 196 4.83 6.38 6.16
N ALA A 197 4.50 7.61 6.53
CA ALA A 197 3.30 8.28 6.04
C ALA A 197 3.31 8.38 4.49
N ALA A 198 4.49 8.61 3.89
CA ALA A 198 4.66 8.62 2.46
C ALA A 198 4.50 7.23 1.83
N GLU A 199 5.02 6.18 2.47
CA GLU A 199 4.83 4.77 2.03
C GLU A 199 3.36 4.35 2.09
N LEU A 200 2.68 4.63 3.20
CA LEU A 200 1.25 4.33 3.42
C LEU A 200 0.36 5.04 2.40
N THR A 201 0.59 6.34 2.21
CA THR A 201 -0.07 7.14 1.16
C THR A 201 0.26 6.56 -0.22
N GLY A 202 1.50 6.07 -0.38
CA GLY A 202 1.96 5.50 -1.62
C GLY A 202 1.32 4.16 -2.00
N ALA A 203 1.01 3.34 -1.01
CA ALA A 203 0.24 2.13 -1.22
C ALA A 203 -1.26 2.40 -1.42
N GLY A 204 -1.74 3.63 -1.21
CA GLY A 204 -3.17 3.94 -1.16
C GLY A 204 -3.85 3.36 0.09
N LEU A 205 -3.07 3.13 1.15
CA LEU A 205 -3.50 2.48 2.39
C LEU A 205 -3.43 3.40 3.62
N ALA A 206 -3.09 4.68 3.45
CA ALA A 206 -3.10 5.65 4.55
C ALA A 206 -4.45 5.68 5.29
N PRO A 207 -4.45 5.60 6.64
CA PRO A 207 -5.65 5.85 7.43
C PRO A 207 -6.25 7.24 7.15
N THR A 208 -7.58 7.36 7.29
CA THR A 208 -8.28 8.62 7.04
C THR A 208 -8.35 9.53 8.26
N ASN A 209 -8.17 8.98 9.46
CA ASN A 209 -8.08 9.75 10.69
C ASN A 209 -6.62 9.83 11.12
N ASN A 210 -6.20 10.98 11.67
CA ASN A 210 -4.82 11.18 12.09
C ASN A 210 -4.47 10.46 13.40
N LEU A 211 -5.47 10.12 14.23
CA LEU A 211 -5.31 9.35 15.47
C LEU A 211 -5.24 7.83 15.24
N GLU A 212 -5.13 7.40 13.98
CA GLU A 212 -5.05 5.98 13.65
C GLU A 212 -3.61 5.56 13.44
N SER A 213 -3.27 4.34 13.84
CA SER A 213 -1.91 3.81 13.70
C SER A 213 -1.75 3.05 12.40
N ALA A 214 -0.55 3.11 11.83
CA ALA A 214 -0.15 2.24 10.74
C ALA A 214 1.36 1.99 10.74
N ILE A 215 1.75 0.81 10.28
CA ILE A 215 3.15 0.38 10.17
C ILE A 215 3.41 -0.06 8.74
N ALA A 216 4.42 0.52 8.09
CA ALA A 216 5.02 -0.05 6.89
C ALA A 216 6.32 -0.79 7.27
N ALA A 217 6.46 -2.05 6.85
CA ALA A 217 7.62 -2.87 7.21
C ALA A 217 8.03 -3.79 6.07
N THR A 218 9.33 -4.07 5.97
CA THR A 218 9.86 -5.14 5.11
C THR A 218 10.32 -6.30 5.98
N LEU A 219 9.69 -7.47 5.83
CA LEU A 219 9.81 -8.59 6.74
C LEU A 219 10.32 -9.83 6.01
N PRO A 220 11.29 -10.58 6.57
CA PRO A 220 11.65 -11.90 6.04
C PRO A 220 10.51 -12.91 6.24
N PRO A 221 10.59 -14.10 5.61
CA PRO A 221 9.66 -15.18 5.88
C PRO A 221 9.65 -15.54 7.37
N GLY A 222 8.47 -15.73 7.93
CA GLY A 222 8.32 -15.99 9.36
C GLY A 222 6.91 -15.71 9.89
N SER A 223 6.74 -15.94 11.19
CA SER A 223 5.51 -15.66 11.92
C SER A 223 5.61 -14.31 12.64
N TYR A 224 4.55 -13.52 12.53
CA TYR A 224 4.45 -12.19 13.06
C TYR A 224 3.11 -11.97 13.75
N THR A 225 3.11 -11.04 14.71
CA THR A 225 1.92 -10.66 15.46
C THR A 225 1.79 -9.15 15.48
N ALA A 226 0.67 -8.64 14.95
CA ALA A 226 0.24 -7.27 15.13
C ALA A 226 -0.71 -7.19 16.34
N LEU A 227 -0.38 -6.31 17.28
CA LEU A 227 -1.14 -6.04 18.49
C LEU A 227 -1.74 -4.64 18.39
N LEU A 228 -3.06 -4.54 18.49
CA LEU A 228 -3.81 -3.29 18.44
C LEU A 228 -4.50 -3.05 19.79
N LYS A 229 -4.20 -1.91 20.41
CA LYS A 229 -4.75 -1.51 21.71
C LYS A 229 -5.04 -0.02 21.78
N GLY A 230 -5.75 0.45 22.80
CA GLY A 230 -5.86 1.90 23.06
C GLY A 230 -4.55 2.48 23.61
N VAL A 231 -4.17 3.69 23.19
CA VAL A 231 -2.95 4.36 23.68
C VAL A 231 -2.96 4.53 25.20
N LYS A 232 -4.13 4.88 25.78
CA LYS A 232 -4.33 4.88 27.23
C LYS A 232 -5.02 3.59 27.64
N ARG A 233 -4.62 3.07 28.81
CA ARG A 233 -5.21 1.86 29.41
C ARG A 233 -6.74 1.85 29.50
N LYS A 234 -7.36 3.03 29.64
CA LYS A 234 -8.83 3.17 29.77
C LYS A 234 -9.56 3.33 28.45
N ASP A 235 -8.83 3.48 27.34
CA ASP A 235 -9.41 3.66 26.02
C ASP A 235 -9.77 2.27 25.50
N VAL A 236 -11.07 2.03 25.39
CA VAL A 236 -11.67 0.76 25.00
C VAL A 236 -12.70 1.02 23.92
N GLY A 237 -12.96 0.04 23.07
CA GLY A 237 -13.91 0.17 21.98
C GLY A 237 -13.67 -0.83 20.85
N VAL A 238 -14.52 -0.80 19.84
CA VAL A 238 -14.37 -1.63 18.64
C VAL A 238 -13.19 -1.11 17.81
N ALA A 239 -12.26 -2.00 17.49
CA ALA A 239 -11.11 -1.68 16.67
C ALA A 239 -10.92 -2.72 15.57
N LEU A 240 -10.22 -2.34 14.50
CA LEU A 240 -9.91 -3.20 13.36
C LEU A 240 -8.40 -3.17 13.12
N VAL A 241 -7.77 -4.34 13.12
CA VAL A 241 -6.41 -4.50 12.63
C VAL A 241 -6.46 -5.12 11.24
N GLU A 242 -5.67 -4.62 10.31
CA GLU A 242 -5.50 -5.17 8.97
C GLU A 242 -4.02 -5.37 8.68
N VAL A 243 -3.68 -6.44 7.99
CA VAL A 243 -2.34 -6.72 7.49
C VAL A 243 -2.44 -6.96 5.99
N TYR A 244 -1.79 -6.10 5.22
CA TYR A 244 -1.72 -6.18 3.77
C TYR A 244 -0.34 -6.68 3.35
N ASP A 245 -0.32 -7.75 2.57
CA ASP A 245 0.88 -8.21 1.90
C ASP A 245 0.99 -7.50 0.54
N LEU A 246 2.08 -6.76 0.35
CA LEU A 246 2.41 -6.06 -0.89
C LEU A 246 3.39 -6.87 -1.76
N GLY A 247 3.77 -8.06 -1.31
CA GLY A 247 4.76 -8.94 -1.91
C GLY A 247 6.18 -8.43 -1.76
N ALA A 248 7.09 -9.06 -2.49
CA ALA A 248 8.50 -8.72 -2.46
C ALA A 248 8.74 -7.21 -2.65
N PRO A 249 9.69 -6.61 -1.92
CA PRO A 249 10.09 -5.26 -2.21
C PRO A 249 10.58 -5.22 -3.67
N PRO A 250 10.41 -4.06 -4.32
CA PRO A 250 11.03 -3.80 -5.59
C PRO A 250 12.53 -4.18 -5.51
N PRO A 251 13.12 -4.75 -6.58
CA PRO A 251 14.52 -5.16 -6.57
C PRO A 251 15.41 -4.06 -6.00
N SER A 252 16.13 -4.37 -4.91
CA SER A 252 17.10 -3.45 -4.29
C SER A 252 18.28 -3.27 -5.24
N GLY A 253 18.18 -2.25 -6.09
CA GLY A 253 19.16 -2.01 -7.16
C GLY A 253 18.63 -1.25 -8.35
N ILE A 254 17.54 -0.47 -8.19
CA ILE A 254 17.20 0.56 -9.15
C ILE A 254 17.80 1.86 -8.63
N ASN A 255 19.11 2.08 -8.82
CA ASN A 255 19.64 3.43 -8.80
C ASN A 255 19.21 4.08 -10.11
N GLY A 256 17.97 4.56 -10.14
CA GLY A 256 17.55 5.52 -11.14
C GLY A 256 18.39 6.79 -10.97
N ILE A 257 19.59 6.85 -11.57
CA ILE A 257 20.39 8.06 -11.52
C ILE A 257 19.74 9.02 -12.50
N VAL A 258 18.99 9.99 -11.96
CA VAL A 258 18.58 11.17 -12.71
C VAL A 258 19.79 12.08 -12.78
N TYR A 259 20.43 12.15 -13.93
CA TYR A 259 21.46 13.15 -14.19
C TYR A 259 20.96 14.13 -15.25
N GLN A 260 20.99 15.41 -14.89
CA GLN A 260 20.74 16.50 -15.84
C GLN A 260 22.00 16.72 -16.67
N VAL A 261 21.89 16.64 -18.00
CA VAL A 261 22.97 17.04 -18.89
C VAL A 261 22.53 18.28 -19.65
N GLN A 262 23.07 19.43 -19.26
CA GLN A 262 22.93 20.65 -20.07
C GLN A 262 23.99 20.61 -21.17
N ALA A 263 23.59 20.22 -22.39
CA ALA A 263 24.52 20.05 -23.50
C ALA A 263 24.65 21.32 -24.36
N GLY A 264 25.44 22.31 -23.91
CA GLY A 264 26.11 23.29 -24.81
C GLY A 264 25.91 24.79 -24.55
N SER A 265 26.67 25.60 -25.31
CA SER A 265 26.66 27.07 -25.32
C SER A 265 25.50 27.66 -26.13
N THR A 266 24.91 28.75 -25.63
CA THR A 266 23.96 29.74 -26.21
C THR A 266 22.75 29.27 -27.04
N ASN A 267 22.76 28.11 -27.69
CA ASN A 267 21.69 27.52 -28.51
C ASN A 267 21.45 26.02 -28.18
N ALA A 268 21.71 25.61 -26.94
CA ALA A 268 21.72 24.21 -26.52
C ALA A 268 20.33 23.66 -26.13
N ILE A 269 20.11 22.38 -26.44
CA ILE A 269 18.97 21.58 -25.97
C ILE A 269 19.25 21.17 -24.51
N GLU A 270 18.35 21.48 -23.58
CA GLU A 270 18.35 20.86 -22.27
C GLU A 270 17.90 19.41 -22.40
N LYS A 271 18.63 18.47 -21.79
CA LYS A 271 18.27 17.04 -21.76
C LYS A 271 18.23 16.57 -20.32
N GLN A 272 17.09 16.02 -19.90
CA GLN A 272 17.03 15.20 -18.69
C GLN A 272 17.13 13.74 -19.11
N HIS A 273 18.16 13.05 -18.61
CA HIS A 273 18.34 11.64 -18.82
C HIS A 273 17.98 10.90 -17.55
N VAL A 274 17.05 9.96 -17.69
CA VAL A 274 16.66 9.05 -16.64
C VAL A 274 17.23 7.69 -17.00
N HIS A 275 18.30 7.31 -16.29
CA HIS A 275 18.99 6.06 -16.50
C HIS A 275 18.60 5.05 -15.44
N PHE A 276 18.30 3.83 -15.86
CA PHE A 276 18.14 2.69 -14.97
C PHE A 276 19.24 1.66 -15.23
N ASP A 277 19.73 1.09 -14.15
CA ASP A 277 20.83 0.13 -14.03
C ASP A 277 20.46 -1.32 -14.39
N GLN A 278 19.22 -1.58 -14.82
CA GLN A 278 18.70 -2.91 -15.20
C GLN A 278 17.88 -2.82 -16.50
N LEU A 279 17.85 -3.90 -17.31
CA LEU A 279 17.20 -3.96 -18.63
C LEU A 279 15.72 -4.41 -18.61
N THR A 280 15.30 -5.08 -17.55
CA THR A 280 13.95 -5.64 -17.37
C THR A 280 13.54 -5.45 -15.93
N PHE A 281 12.39 -4.82 -15.73
CA PHE A 281 11.83 -4.53 -14.41
C PHE A 281 10.54 -5.31 -14.23
N THR A 282 10.40 -5.94 -13.08
CA THR A 282 9.11 -6.35 -12.55
C THR A 282 8.85 -5.46 -11.34
N GLY A 283 7.98 -4.46 -11.49
CA GLY A 283 7.64 -3.52 -10.41
C GLY A 283 6.98 -2.23 -10.88
N THR A 284 6.51 -1.43 -9.93
CA THR A 284 5.96 -0.08 -10.14
C THR A 284 6.96 0.94 -9.59
N PHE A 285 7.22 2.04 -10.29
CA PHE A 285 7.87 3.22 -9.72
C PHE A 285 6.96 4.44 -9.89
N ARG A 286 7.31 5.56 -9.28
CA ARG A 286 6.60 6.82 -9.43
C ARG A 286 7.53 7.90 -9.95
N ILE A 287 7.04 8.65 -10.92
CA ILE A 287 7.66 9.89 -11.39
C ILE A 287 6.97 11.02 -10.65
N ARG A 288 7.72 11.85 -9.92
CA ARG A 288 7.18 13.10 -9.38
C ARG A 288 7.58 14.26 -10.28
N VAL A 289 6.63 15.16 -10.46
CA VAL A 289 6.73 16.34 -11.32
C VAL A 289 6.62 17.57 -10.44
N TYR A 290 7.67 18.40 -10.43
CA TYR A 290 7.69 19.59 -9.57
C TYR A 290 7.66 20.89 -10.38
N LYS A 291 6.85 21.86 -9.94
CA LYS A 291 6.90 23.25 -10.42
C LYS A 291 7.88 24.09 -9.57
N PRO A 292 8.58 25.07 -10.15
CA PRO A 292 9.24 26.15 -9.40
C PRO A 292 8.27 26.84 -8.39
N SER A 293 8.68 27.00 -7.13
CA SER A 293 7.92 27.64 -6.06
C SER A 293 8.13 29.17 -6.04
N ALA A 294 9.31 29.64 -6.46
CA ALA A 294 9.63 31.04 -6.75
C ALA A 294 10.94 31.12 -7.55
N ILE A 295 10.96 31.84 -8.68
CA ILE A 295 12.21 32.15 -9.41
C ILE A 295 12.71 33.50 -8.91
N ASN A 296 13.92 33.53 -8.33
CA ASN A 296 14.54 34.78 -7.90
C ASN A 296 14.90 35.64 -9.13
N ASN A 297 14.38 36.88 -9.19
CA ASN A 297 14.54 37.87 -10.27
C ASN A 297 15.99 38.29 -10.61
N SER A 298 17.01 37.73 -9.94
CA SER A 298 18.35 38.32 -9.97
C SER A 298 19.32 37.70 -10.99
N TYR A 299 19.05 36.50 -11.53
CA TYR A 299 20.00 35.82 -12.44
C TYR A 299 19.32 34.92 -13.49
N ILE A 300 19.78 35.03 -14.74
CA ILE A 300 19.55 34.03 -15.79
C ILE A 300 20.17 32.70 -15.30
N GLY A 301 19.35 31.67 -15.10
CA GLY A 301 19.79 30.37 -14.56
C GLY A 301 19.63 30.18 -13.04
N ALA A 302 18.89 31.05 -12.34
CA ALA A 302 18.60 30.85 -10.92
C ALA A 302 17.72 29.61 -10.66
N ARG A 303 18.11 28.78 -9.69
CA ARG A 303 17.37 27.58 -9.27
C ARG A 303 16.22 27.97 -8.34
N ALA A 304 14.99 27.62 -8.69
CA ALA A 304 13.83 27.76 -7.82
C ALA A 304 13.65 26.51 -6.96
N ALA A 305 13.13 26.69 -5.73
CA ALA A 305 12.62 25.55 -4.96
C ALA A 305 11.41 24.93 -5.68
N LEU A 306 11.04 23.69 -5.36
CA LEU A 306 10.11 22.88 -6.13
C LEU A 306 8.83 22.62 -5.32
N GLN A 307 7.64 22.72 -5.92
CA GLN A 307 6.33 22.53 -5.30
C GLN A 307 5.54 21.51 -6.15
N GLY A 308 4.98 20.46 -5.54
CA GLY A 308 4.64 19.22 -6.25
C GLY A 308 3.23 19.17 -6.85
N GLU A 309 3.12 18.56 -8.02
CA GLU A 309 1.92 17.88 -8.53
C GLU A 309 2.36 16.46 -8.89
N THR A 310 1.68 15.45 -8.32
CA THR A 310 2.21 14.07 -8.32
C THR A 310 1.23 13.14 -9.03
N ASP A 311 1.52 12.82 -10.29
CA ASP A 311 0.83 11.75 -11.00
C ASP A 311 1.72 10.50 -11.06
N PRO A 312 1.34 9.38 -10.44
CA PRO A 312 2.11 8.15 -10.49
C PRO A 312 2.01 7.49 -11.87
N ILE A 313 3.15 7.09 -12.45
CA ILE A 313 3.22 6.38 -13.74
C ILE A 313 3.85 5.01 -13.52
N SER A 314 3.10 3.93 -13.77
CA SER A 314 3.56 2.55 -13.56
C SER A 314 4.35 2.03 -14.77
N PHE A 315 5.48 1.34 -14.51
CA PHE A 315 6.36 0.79 -15.57
C PHE A 315 6.00 -0.62 -16.02
N THR A 316 4.93 -1.21 -15.47
CA THR A 316 4.34 -2.44 -16.04
C THR A 316 3.72 -2.20 -17.42
N ALA A 317 3.66 -0.94 -17.85
CA ALA A 317 3.17 -0.53 -19.15
C ALA A 317 4.27 -0.65 -20.22
N SER A 318 3.87 -0.93 -21.46
CA SER A 318 4.74 -0.91 -22.63
C SER A 318 5.48 0.43 -22.78
N ALA A 319 6.59 0.43 -23.51
CA ALA A 319 7.32 1.66 -23.86
C ALA A 319 6.41 2.78 -24.42
N ALA A 320 5.37 2.41 -25.17
CA ALA A 320 4.40 3.35 -25.72
C ALA A 320 3.48 3.94 -24.64
N GLU A 321 3.04 3.13 -23.68
CA GLU A 321 2.18 3.57 -22.58
C GLU A 321 2.94 4.46 -21.59
N ILE A 322 4.22 4.17 -21.33
CA ILE A 322 5.09 5.02 -20.51
C ILE A 322 5.24 6.41 -21.16
N VAL A 323 5.52 6.46 -22.47
CA VAL A 323 5.61 7.71 -23.23
C VAL A 323 4.28 8.48 -23.14
N ALA A 324 3.15 7.80 -23.40
CA ALA A 324 1.83 8.43 -23.35
C ALA A 324 1.50 9.00 -21.96
N ALA A 325 1.82 8.26 -20.89
CA ALA A 325 1.57 8.69 -19.52
C ALA A 325 2.41 9.93 -19.13
N ILE A 326 3.68 9.97 -19.51
CA ILE A 326 4.55 11.13 -19.24
C ILE A 326 4.09 12.34 -20.07
N GLU A 327 3.70 12.13 -21.33
CA GLU A 327 3.21 13.21 -22.20
C GLU A 327 1.84 13.75 -21.79
N ALA A 328 1.02 12.97 -21.08
CA ALA A 328 -0.28 13.37 -20.54
C ALA A 328 -0.17 14.29 -19.31
N VAL A 329 0.99 14.37 -18.65
CA VAL A 329 1.20 15.27 -17.51
C VAL A 329 1.02 16.72 -17.97
N PRO A 330 0.15 17.52 -17.33
CA PRO A 330 -0.08 18.91 -17.71
C PRO A 330 1.23 19.72 -17.78
N LYS A 331 1.52 20.26 -18.97
CA LYS A 331 2.73 21.07 -19.20
C LYS A 331 2.43 22.52 -18.82
N SER A 332 3.21 23.07 -17.89
CA SER A 332 3.16 24.50 -17.55
C SER A 332 4.33 25.23 -18.23
N TYR A 333 4.04 26.33 -18.94
CA TYR A 333 5.05 27.17 -19.58
C TYR A 333 5.18 28.49 -18.83
N TYR A 334 6.41 29.01 -18.69
CA TYR A 334 6.67 30.29 -18.04
C TYR A 334 7.26 31.28 -19.03
N ALA A 335 6.73 32.50 -19.05
CA ALA A 335 7.22 33.61 -19.85
C ALA A 335 7.83 34.68 -18.96
N TYR A 336 8.96 35.25 -19.37
CA TYR A 336 9.40 36.53 -18.85
C TYR A 336 8.72 37.64 -19.65
N GLY A 337 7.95 38.49 -18.95
CA GLY A 337 7.41 39.73 -19.52
C GLY A 337 8.52 40.75 -19.81
N GLN A 338 8.16 41.81 -20.53
CA GLN A 338 9.08 42.85 -21.06
C GLN A 338 10.00 43.51 -20.00
N PHE A 339 9.66 43.38 -18.72
CA PHE A 339 10.40 43.96 -17.59
C PHE A 339 11.08 42.93 -16.68
N GLY A 340 11.24 41.68 -17.14
CA GLY A 340 11.89 40.63 -16.35
C GLY A 340 11.01 40.03 -15.25
N ASN A 341 9.72 40.36 -15.22
CA ASN A 341 8.74 39.74 -14.33
C ASN A 341 8.19 38.46 -14.97
N LEU A 342 8.01 37.41 -14.19
CA LEU A 342 7.37 36.17 -14.65
C LEU A 342 5.87 36.42 -14.80
N GLU A 343 5.32 36.25 -16.00
CA GLU A 343 3.88 36.30 -16.23
C GLU A 343 3.35 34.88 -16.38
N LEU A 344 2.48 34.49 -15.44
CA LEU A 344 1.80 33.19 -15.47
C LEU A 344 0.65 33.28 -16.49
N ASN A 345 0.85 32.72 -17.68
CA ASN A 345 -0.23 32.57 -18.64
C ASN A 345 -0.59 31.08 -18.75
N ALA A 346 -1.81 30.72 -18.34
CA ALA A 346 -2.44 29.50 -18.79
C ALA A 346 -2.78 29.71 -20.27
N GLY A 347 -1.89 29.33 -21.18
CA GLY A 347 -2.08 29.62 -22.60
C GLY A 347 -1.23 28.77 -23.51
N ASP A 348 -1.86 28.34 -24.61
CA ASP A 348 -1.29 27.52 -25.68
C ASP A 348 0.06 28.05 -26.18
N PHE A 349 0.95 27.11 -26.48
CA PHE A 349 2.23 27.34 -27.11
C PHE A 349 2.05 28.13 -28.43
N ARG A 350 2.37 29.42 -28.42
CA ARG A 350 2.39 30.23 -29.65
C ARG A 350 3.80 30.27 -30.21
N TYR A 351 3.98 29.59 -31.34
CA TYR A 351 5.20 29.60 -32.14
C TYR A 351 5.48 31.02 -32.65
N PHE A 352 6.52 31.68 -32.12
CA PHE A 352 7.03 32.93 -32.68
C PHE A 352 8.31 32.64 -33.46
N ALA A 353 8.15 32.38 -34.77
CA ALA A 353 9.20 31.99 -35.71
C ALA A 353 10.41 32.97 -35.79
N SER A 354 10.29 34.17 -35.22
CA SER A 354 11.26 35.26 -35.40
C SER A 354 11.95 35.76 -34.13
N GLN A 355 11.76 35.14 -32.95
CA GLN A 355 12.20 35.74 -31.67
C GLN A 355 12.95 34.83 -30.67
N GLY A 356 13.64 33.77 -31.10
CA GLY A 356 14.45 33.00 -30.15
C GLY A 356 13.57 32.15 -29.22
N ALA A 357 12.82 31.21 -29.78
CA ALA A 357 11.94 30.31 -29.03
C ALA A 357 12.46 28.87 -29.07
N ILE A 358 12.01 28.06 -28.11
CA ILE A 358 12.10 26.60 -28.16
C ILE A 358 11.23 26.14 -29.35
N ASN A 359 11.77 25.32 -30.25
CA ASN A 359 11.11 24.99 -31.52
C ASN A 359 10.12 23.81 -31.50
N ARG A 360 9.98 23.13 -30.36
CA ARG A 360 9.07 21.98 -30.22
C ARG A 360 8.69 21.76 -28.77
N ASP A 361 7.53 21.14 -28.57
CA ASP A 361 7.20 20.55 -27.29
C ASP A 361 8.26 19.53 -26.88
N PRO A 362 8.52 19.40 -25.58
CA PRO A 362 9.42 18.38 -25.14
C PRO A 362 8.90 16.98 -25.48
N LYS A 363 9.83 16.09 -25.83
CA LYS A 363 9.52 14.75 -26.29
C LYS A 363 10.19 13.71 -25.40
N VAL A 364 9.44 12.69 -25.03
CA VAL A 364 9.96 11.51 -24.33
C VAL A 364 10.48 10.53 -25.37
N ILE A 365 11.71 10.06 -25.20
CA ILE A 365 12.36 9.13 -26.10
C ILE A 365 12.93 7.99 -25.26
N MET A 366 12.46 6.77 -25.50
CA MET A 366 13.06 5.59 -24.88
C MET A 366 14.44 5.34 -25.48
N ASP A 367 15.41 4.96 -24.65
CA ASP A 367 16.73 4.56 -25.13
C ASP A 367 16.59 3.25 -25.93
N SER A 368 17.25 3.17 -27.09
CA SER A 368 17.24 1.98 -27.95
C SER A 368 18.61 1.31 -27.94
N GLY A 369 18.71 0.13 -27.31
CA GLY A 369 19.95 -0.65 -27.26
C GLY A 369 19.95 -1.72 -26.17
N ALA A 370 20.55 -2.88 -26.44
CA ALA A 370 20.46 -4.10 -25.63
C ALA A 370 21.21 -4.07 -24.27
N ALA A 371 21.74 -2.92 -23.83
CA ALA A 371 22.59 -2.82 -22.63
C ALA A 371 22.02 -1.95 -21.49
N THR A 372 20.99 -1.12 -21.75
CA THR A 372 20.43 -0.17 -20.76
C THR A 372 18.95 0.08 -21.02
N ALA A 373 18.10 0.04 -20.00
CA ALA A 373 16.74 0.58 -20.08
C ALA A 373 16.71 2.00 -19.50
N GLY A 374 16.06 2.92 -20.20
CA GLY A 374 16.08 4.33 -19.86
C GLY A 374 15.20 5.13 -20.79
N PHE A 375 14.95 6.37 -20.41
CA PHE A 375 14.35 7.34 -21.30
C PHE A 375 15.01 8.70 -21.12
N ARG A 376 15.01 9.46 -22.20
CA ARG A 376 15.43 10.84 -22.19
C ARG A 376 14.25 11.73 -22.51
N ILE A 377 14.21 12.86 -21.83
CA ILE A 377 13.32 13.95 -22.16
C ILE A 377 14.14 15.01 -22.87
N GLU A 378 13.82 15.23 -24.14
CA GLU A 378 14.45 16.27 -24.93
C GLU A 378 13.55 17.49 -24.97
N PHE A 379 14.06 18.59 -24.44
CA PHE A 379 13.45 19.90 -24.58
C PHE A 379 13.80 20.42 -25.99
N GLY A 380 12.97 21.24 -26.62
CA GLY A 380 13.31 21.79 -27.94
C GLY A 380 14.60 22.64 -27.91
N SER A 381 15.15 22.98 -29.08
CA SER A 381 16.31 23.88 -29.17
C SER A 381 15.85 25.33 -29.26
N LEU A 382 16.56 26.25 -28.60
CA LEU A 382 16.45 27.69 -28.86
C LEU A 382 16.91 27.99 -30.30
N VAL A 383 16.02 28.58 -31.11
CA VAL A 383 16.33 28.95 -32.50
C VAL A 383 16.24 30.46 -32.67
N GLY A 384 17.36 31.11 -32.99
CA GLY A 384 17.47 32.55 -33.17
C GLY A 384 18.23 33.26 -32.02
N SER A 385 18.50 34.56 -32.16
CA SER A 385 19.06 35.35 -31.06
C SER A 385 17.95 35.76 -30.10
N PRO A 386 17.99 35.37 -28.82
CA PRO A 386 17.01 35.84 -27.85
C PRO A 386 17.11 37.37 -27.73
N PRO A 387 16.00 38.12 -27.77
CA PRO A 387 16.04 39.55 -27.48
C PRO A 387 16.59 39.76 -26.07
N ARG A 388 17.31 40.87 -25.84
CA ARG A 388 17.97 41.22 -24.56
C ARG A 388 17.04 41.20 -23.32
N TYR A 389 15.72 41.10 -23.51
CA TYR A 389 14.70 41.25 -22.48
C TYR A 389 13.68 40.11 -22.40
N ASN A 390 13.67 39.14 -23.34
CA ASN A 390 12.73 38.01 -23.29
C ASN A 390 13.50 36.69 -23.42
N THR A 391 13.83 36.08 -22.29
CA THR A 391 14.27 34.68 -22.25
C THR A 391 13.07 33.84 -21.88
N TRP A 392 12.72 32.84 -22.69
CA TRP A 392 11.67 31.89 -22.35
C TRP A 392 12.30 30.73 -21.57
N VAL A 393 11.70 30.34 -20.45
CA VAL A 393 12.11 29.13 -19.73
C VAL A 393 10.97 28.13 -19.87
N SER A 394 11.21 27.08 -20.66
CA SER A 394 10.36 25.89 -20.57
C SER A 394 10.73 25.17 -19.28
N GLY A 395 9.90 25.32 -18.26
CA GLY A 395 9.98 24.46 -17.09
C GLY A 395 9.23 23.18 -17.39
N MET A 396 9.86 22.19 -18.04
CA MET A 396 9.39 20.86 -17.66
C MET A 396 9.85 20.60 -16.23
N PRO A 397 9.04 19.89 -15.47
CA PRO A 397 9.39 19.53 -14.12
C PRO A 397 10.73 18.79 -14.02
N LEU A 398 11.40 19.00 -12.88
CA LEU A 398 12.41 18.06 -12.42
C LEU A 398 11.71 16.71 -12.19
N ILE A 399 12.25 15.65 -12.79
CA ILE A 399 11.80 14.28 -12.54
C ILE A 399 12.58 13.74 -11.35
N THR A 400 11.87 13.30 -10.32
CA THR A 400 12.44 12.36 -9.35
C THR A 400 11.78 11.00 -9.52
N ILE A 401 12.59 9.96 -9.37
CA ILE A 401 12.11 8.59 -9.30
C ILE A 401 12.01 8.24 -7.82
N SER A 402 10.83 7.85 -7.38
CA SER A 402 10.64 7.18 -6.10
C SER A 402 10.06 5.81 -6.36
N VAL A 403 10.61 4.81 -5.70
CA VAL A 403 10.02 3.48 -5.69
C VAL A 403 8.93 3.49 -4.61
N PRO A 404 7.67 3.13 -4.90
CA PRO A 404 6.61 3.02 -3.90
C PRO A 404 6.94 1.95 -2.89
#